data_AF-A0A292ZDK1-F1
#
_entry.id   AF-A0A292ZDK1-F1
#
_cell.length_a   1.000
_cell.length_b   1.000
_cell.length_c   1.000
_cell.angle_alpha   90.00
_cell.angle_beta   90.00
_cell.angle_gamma   90.00
#
_symmetry.space_group_name_H-M   'P 1'
#
loop_
_entity.id
_entity.type
_entity.pdbx_description
1 polymer ?
#
loop_
_entity_poly.entity_id
_entity_poly.type
_entity_poly.pdbx_seq_one_letter_code
_entity_poly.pdbx_strand_id
1 'polypeptide(L)'
;MIAAAVAVMLFIVAAIVTVRTFSGVDHYETRIGQISDIALDDGSTLHLNSDSAAEVRFTDHGRKVRILKGEASFDVAHDRSRPFDVEARSAVIRAVGTAFNVRLRPSLVELTVTQGTVTVHSGNDLAQQISAGSGAVIQPRSVSLTHLDSRFIGQRTAWREQMVELDGETIEQAASEFNRYRAAPILIGDTRVSSLRIGGRFRITDSKEFLSALQLSLPIRVVAGQDGSVMLLYQDEPEPADNAAGE
;
A
#
# COMPACT_ATOMS: atom_id res chain seq x y z
N MET A 1 23.05 -43.64 36.03
CA MET A 1 21.84 -42.78 36.01
C MET A 1 22.15 -41.31 35.74
N ILE A 2 23.22 -40.72 36.31
CA ILE A 2 23.56 -39.29 36.13
C ILE A 2 23.89 -38.92 34.68
N ALA A 3 24.64 -39.76 33.95
CA ALA A 3 25.04 -39.48 32.56
C ALA A 3 23.84 -39.38 31.57
N ALA A 4 22.79 -40.18 31.79
CA ALA A 4 21.60 -40.14 30.95
C ALA A 4 20.78 -38.85 31.14
N ALA A 5 20.72 -38.33 32.37
CA ALA A 5 20.03 -37.09 32.68
C ALA A 5 20.71 -35.85 32.05
N VAL A 6 22.04 -35.82 32.03
CA VAL A 6 22.82 -34.73 31.40
C VAL A 6 22.64 -34.74 29.87
N ALA A 7 22.62 -35.91 29.24
CA ALA A 7 22.40 -36.02 27.80
C ALA A 7 21.00 -35.56 27.37
N VAL A 8 19.96 -35.90 28.15
CA VAL A 8 18.58 -35.45 27.90
C VAL A 8 18.46 -33.94 28.08
N MET A 9 19.10 -33.37 29.11
CA MET A 9 19.08 -31.93 29.34
C MET A 9 19.79 -31.15 28.21
N LEU A 10 20.96 -31.63 27.76
CA LEU A 10 21.66 -31.04 26.62
C LEU A 10 20.86 -31.14 25.32
N PHE A 11 20.15 -32.24 25.10
CA PHE A 11 19.30 -32.41 23.92
C PHE A 11 18.07 -31.50 23.96
N ILE A 12 17.45 -31.31 25.14
CA ILE A 12 16.33 -30.38 25.32
C ILE A 12 16.80 -28.94 25.12
N VAL A 13 17.95 -28.56 25.69
CA VAL A 13 18.52 -27.22 25.49
C VAL A 13 18.89 -27.00 24.02
N ALA A 14 19.53 -27.98 23.37
CA ALA A 14 19.84 -27.92 21.95
C ALA A 14 18.57 -27.84 21.11
N ALA A 15 17.54 -28.65 21.39
CA ALA A 15 16.26 -28.61 20.68
C ALA A 15 15.53 -27.28 20.89
N ILE A 16 15.54 -26.71 22.09
CA ILE A 16 14.95 -25.38 22.36
C ILE A 16 15.75 -24.28 21.64
N VAL A 17 17.08 -24.35 21.63
CA VAL A 17 17.95 -23.42 20.90
C VAL A 17 17.73 -23.56 19.39
N THR A 18 17.64 -24.78 18.86
CA THR A 18 17.37 -25.06 17.45
C THR A 18 15.98 -24.60 17.05
N VAL A 19 14.94 -24.87 17.85
CA VAL A 19 13.57 -24.38 17.60
C VAL A 19 13.53 -22.85 17.65
N ARG A 20 14.24 -22.22 18.60
CA ARG A 20 14.37 -20.74 18.64
C ARG A 20 15.19 -20.15 17.51
N THR A 21 16.11 -20.90 16.90
CA THR A 21 16.92 -20.44 15.76
C THR A 21 16.30 -20.75 14.40
N PHE A 22 15.30 -21.64 14.33
CA PHE A 22 14.60 -22.04 13.10
C PHE A 22 13.14 -21.56 12.98
N SER A 23 12.68 -20.67 13.85
CA SER A 23 11.42 -19.94 13.67
C SER A 23 11.73 -18.45 13.56
N GLY A 24 11.54 -17.81 12.40
CA GLY A 24 11.88 -16.38 12.33
C GLY A 24 11.36 -15.66 11.11
N VAL A 25 10.22 -16.09 10.55
CA VAL A 25 9.52 -15.31 9.53
C VAL A 25 8.12 -15.04 10.03
N ASP A 26 7.87 -13.80 10.43
CA ASP A 26 6.53 -13.34 10.77
C ASP A 26 5.78 -13.01 9.49
N HIS A 27 4.53 -13.48 9.40
CA HIS A 27 3.67 -13.25 8.25
C HIS A 27 2.55 -12.32 8.64
N TYR A 28 2.39 -11.24 7.88
CA TYR A 28 1.37 -10.23 8.11
C TYR A 28 0.52 -10.07 6.86
N GLU A 29 -0.79 -10.06 7.03
CA GLU A 29 -1.74 -9.94 5.93
C GLU A 29 -2.93 -9.05 6.31
N THR A 30 -3.46 -8.34 5.33
CA THR A 30 -4.69 -7.58 5.42
C THR A 30 -5.71 -8.08 4.40
N ARG A 31 -6.98 -8.07 4.79
CA ARG A 31 -8.10 -8.35 3.87
C ARG A 31 -8.42 -7.10 3.02
N ILE A 32 -9.26 -7.28 2.00
CA ILE A 32 -9.82 -6.15 1.25
C ILE A 32 -10.54 -5.20 2.22
N GLY A 33 -10.20 -3.91 2.16
CA GLY A 33 -10.74 -2.85 3.01
C GLY A 33 -10.08 -2.74 4.39
N GLN A 34 -9.15 -3.63 4.73
CA GLN A 34 -8.44 -3.61 6.01
C GLN A 34 -7.10 -2.88 5.88
N ILE A 35 -6.82 -1.97 6.80
CA ILE A 35 -5.49 -1.36 7.00
C ILE A 35 -5.00 -1.81 8.36
N SER A 36 -3.69 -2.05 8.50
CA SER A 36 -3.09 -2.50 9.75
C SER A 36 -1.77 -1.80 10.02
N ASP A 37 -1.59 -1.38 11.27
CA ASP A 37 -0.34 -0.83 11.79
C ASP A 37 0.32 -1.86 12.69
N ILE A 38 1.57 -2.18 12.41
CA ILE A 38 2.29 -3.29 13.02
C ILE A 38 3.61 -2.73 13.57
N ALA A 39 3.75 -2.74 14.89
CA ALA A 39 5.03 -2.45 15.53
C ALA A 39 5.97 -3.65 15.37
N LEU A 40 7.18 -3.40 14.86
CA LEU A 40 8.22 -4.42 14.67
C LEU A 40 9.20 -4.42 15.85
N ASP A 41 9.88 -5.54 16.04
CA ASP A 41 10.79 -5.77 17.18
C ASP A 41 12.00 -4.81 17.24
N ASP A 42 12.34 -4.15 16.13
CA ASP A 42 13.42 -3.17 16.05
C ASP A 42 12.96 -1.72 16.37
N GLY A 43 11.68 -1.54 16.69
CA GLY A 43 11.05 -0.24 16.92
C GLY A 43 10.58 0.48 15.64
N SER A 44 10.70 -0.17 14.47
CA SER A 44 10.08 0.32 13.24
C SER A 44 8.58 0.05 13.23
N THR A 45 7.85 0.79 12.41
CA THR A 45 6.41 0.52 12.15
C THR A 45 6.22 0.12 10.70
N LEU A 46 5.50 -0.99 10.49
CA LEU A 46 4.98 -1.45 9.20
C LEU A 46 3.49 -1.11 9.12
N HIS A 47 3.13 -0.28 8.16
CA HIS A 47 1.75 -0.05 7.75
C HIS A 47 1.44 -0.93 6.55
N LEU A 48 0.42 -1.78 6.64
CA LEU A 48 -0.11 -2.55 5.52
C LEU A 48 -1.43 -1.95 5.05
N ASN A 49 -1.50 -1.67 3.75
CA ASN A 49 -2.73 -1.21 3.11
C ASN A 49 -3.69 -2.39 2.86
N SER A 50 -4.86 -2.14 2.27
CA SER A 50 -5.83 -3.16 1.83
C SER A 50 -5.19 -4.24 0.94
N ASP A 51 -5.63 -5.49 1.12
CA ASP A 51 -5.23 -6.66 0.34
C ASP A 51 -3.70 -6.81 0.18
N SER A 52 -2.97 -6.62 1.29
CA SER A 52 -1.52 -6.61 1.32
C SER A 52 -0.99 -7.79 2.14
N ALA A 53 0.21 -8.23 1.81
CA ALA A 53 0.89 -9.27 2.58
C ALA A 53 2.40 -9.03 2.59
N ALA A 54 3.02 -9.26 3.75
CA ALA A 54 4.45 -9.11 3.95
C ALA A 54 5.00 -10.18 4.89
N GLU A 55 6.27 -10.52 4.67
CA GLU A 55 7.06 -11.38 5.53
C GLU A 55 8.17 -10.56 6.18
N VAL A 56 8.34 -10.70 7.49
CA VAL A 56 9.38 -10.00 8.26
C VAL A 56 10.33 -11.03 8.84
N ARG A 57 11.63 -10.83 8.63
CA ARG A 57 12.69 -11.65 9.20
C ARG A 57 13.84 -10.78 9.67
N PHE A 58 13.99 -10.67 10.97
CA PHE A 58 15.10 -9.96 11.59
C PHE A 58 16.14 -10.94 12.11
N THR A 59 17.41 -10.54 12.01
CA THR A 59 18.57 -11.28 12.48
C THR A 59 19.55 -10.31 13.12
N ASP A 60 20.58 -10.84 13.78
CA ASP A 60 21.65 -10.01 14.35
C ASP A 60 22.39 -9.16 13.31
N HIS A 61 22.36 -9.54 12.04
CA HIS A 61 23.13 -8.91 10.96
C HIS A 61 22.28 -8.06 10.02
N GLY A 62 20.95 -8.05 10.17
CA GLY A 62 20.08 -7.33 9.25
C GLY A 62 18.60 -7.52 9.50
N ARG A 63 17.83 -6.56 9.01
CA ARG A 63 16.38 -6.48 9.11
C ARG A 63 15.81 -6.61 7.71
N LYS A 64 15.11 -7.71 7.40
CA LYS A 64 14.55 -7.92 6.07
C LYS A 64 13.03 -7.98 6.13
N VAL A 65 12.38 -7.27 5.22
CA VAL A 65 10.95 -7.38 4.93
C VAL A 65 10.76 -7.73 3.47
N ARG A 66 9.86 -8.66 3.14
CA ARG A 66 9.51 -9.03 1.77
C ARG A 66 8.04 -8.72 1.55
N ILE A 67 7.73 -7.83 0.60
CA ILE A 67 6.35 -7.53 0.23
C ILE A 67 5.90 -8.56 -0.80
N LEU A 68 4.88 -9.33 -0.45
CA LEU A 68 4.34 -10.40 -1.30
C LEU A 68 3.29 -9.86 -2.27
N LYS A 69 2.42 -8.96 -1.78
CA LYS A 69 1.38 -8.28 -2.56
C LYS A 69 0.97 -6.97 -1.89
N GLY A 70 0.30 -6.11 -2.66
CA GLY A 70 -0.34 -4.90 -2.16
C GLY A 70 0.63 -3.74 -1.96
N GLU A 71 0.42 -3.00 -0.87
CA GLU A 71 1.13 -1.77 -0.55
C GLU A 71 1.49 -1.71 0.94
N ALA A 72 2.72 -1.27 1.21
CA ALA A 72 3.25 -1.13 2.55
C ALA A 72 3.98 0.21 2.71
N SER A 73 3.77 0.87 3.85
CA SER A 73 4.58 2.02 4.27
C SER A 73 5.39 1.65 5.51
N PHE A 74 6.60 2.19 5.58
CA PHE A 74 7.57 1.89 6.62
C PHE A 74 8.01 3.19 7.27
N ASP A 75 7.92 3.25 8.59
CA ASP A 75 8.64 4.23 9.41
C ASP A 75 9.78 3.48 10.11
N VAL A 76 10.99 3.57 9.54
CA VAL A 76 12.13 2.72 9.92
C VAL A 76 12.93 3.36 11.07
N ALA A 77 13.08 2.62 12.17
CA ALA A 77 13.94 3.00 13.27
C ALA A 77 15.42 3.10 12.83
N HIS A 78 16.11 4.12 13.33
CA HIS A 78 17.49 4.38 12.94
C HIS A 78 18.45 3.33 13.53
N ASP A 79 19.08 2.52 12.68
CA ASP A 79 20.12 1.57 13.07
C ASP A 79 21.09 1.35 11.89
N ARG A 80 22.30 1.90 12.00
CA ARG A 80 23.36 1.77 10.98
C ARG A 80 24.05 0.42 11.01
N SER A 81 24.00 -0.28 12.13
CA SER A 81 24.67 -1.57 12.31
C SER A 81 23.90 -2.72 11.65
N ARG A 82 22.57 -2.57 11.56
CA ARG A 82 21.68 -3.54 10.91
C ARG A 82 20.81 -2.82 9.87
N PRO A 83 21.16 -2.83 8.57
CA PRO A 83 20.35 -2.18 7.55
C PRO A 83 18.95 -2.81 7.47
N PHE A 84 17.97 -2.01 7.03
CA PHE A 84 16.60 -2.42 6.80
C PHE A 84 16.35 -2.60 5.30
N ASP A 85 16.24 -3.83 4.85
CA ASP A 85 16.06 -4.19 3.44
C ASP A 85 14.62 -4.60 3.17
N VAL A 86 13.96 -3.89 2.26
CA VAL A 86 12.64 -4.24 1.72
C VAL A 86 12.79 -4.86 0.35
N GLU A 87 12.42 -6.13 0.22
CA GLU A 87 12.34 -6.84 -1.04
C GLU A 87 10.96 -6.68 -1.67
N ALA A 88 10.94 -6.18 -2.91
CA ALA A 88 9.74 -5.95 -3.69
C ALA A 88 9.99 -6.43 -5.13
N ARG A 89 9.53 -7.64 -5.46
CA ARG A 89 9.84 -8.32 -6.74
C ARG A 89 11.36 -8.45 -6.96
N SER A 90 11.90 -7.81 -8.00
CA SER A 90 13.33 -7.81 -8.33
C SER A 90 14.10 -6.65 -7.68
N ALA A 91 13.43 -5.82 -6.89
CA ALA A 91 14.01 -4.65 -6.24
C ALA A 91 14.34 -4.93 -4.77
N VAL A 92 15.49 -4.43 -4.33
CA VAL A 92 15.88 -4.36 -2.91
C VAL A 92 16.02 -2.89 -2.55
N ILE A 93 15.20 -2.43 -1.60
CA ILE A 93 15.17 -1.06 -1.10
C ILE A 93 15.79 -1.06 0.29
N ARG A 94 16.98 -0.47 0.43
CA ARG A 94 17.72 -0.39 1.67
C ARG A 94 17.50 0.95 2.36
N ALA A 95 17.10 0.88 3.62
CA ALA A 95 16.89 1.97 4.54
C ALA A 95 17.79 1.85 5.77
N VAL A 96 18.10 2.99 6.38
CA VAL A 96 18.89 3.07 7.64
C VAL A 96 18.09 3.76 8.74
N GLY A 97 17.20 4.69 8.37
CA GLY A 97 16.29 5.42 9.26
C GLY A 97 15.50 6.42 8.44
N THR A 98 14.42 5.96 7.83
CA THR A 98 13.68 6.64 6.74
C THR A 98 12.20 6.33 6.82
N ALA A 99 11.38 7.20 6.25
CA ALA A 99 9.98 6.92 5.99
C ALA A 99 9.75 6.83 4.48
N PHE A 100 9.10 5.75 4.04
CA PHE A 100 8.81 5.52 2.63
C PHE A 100 7.60 4.61 2.44
N ASN A 101 7.06 4.60 1.22
CA ASN A 101 5.93 3.79 0.80
C ASN A 101 6.33 2.98 -0.44
N VAL A 102 5.98 1.70 -0.44
CA VAL A 102 6.24 0.76 -1.53
C VAL A 102 4.93 0.12 -1.95
N ARG A 103 4.58 0.27 -3.22
CA ARG A 103 3.37 -0.29 -3.80
C ARG A 103 3.70 -1.22 -4.96
N LEU A 104 3.23 -2.46 -4.85
CA LEU A 104 3.33 -3.43 -5.94
C LEU A 104 2.19 -3.24 -6.92
N ARG A 105 2.53 -2.96 -8.19
CA ARG A 105 1.63 -3.06 -9.34
C ARG A 105 1.91 -4.37 -10.09
N PRO A 106 1.06 -4.80 -11.05
CA PRO A 106 1.25 -6.05 -11.78
C PRO A 106 2.64 -6.20 -12.44
N SER A 107 3.20 -5.12 -12.98
CA SER A 107 4.45 -5.15 -13.75
C SER A 107 5.54 -4.19 -13.25
N LEU A 108 5.28 -3.44 -12.17
CA LEU A 108 6.21 -2.45 -11.63
C LEU A 108 6.07 -2.28 -10.12
N VAL A 109 7.07 -1.64 -9.51
CA VAL A 109 7.05 -1.22 -8.10
C VAL A 109 7.07 0.31 -8.07
N GLU A 110 6.13 0.91 -7.36
CA GLU A 110 6.13 2.35 -7.09
C GLU A 110 6.76 2.58 -5.71
N LEU A 111 7.79 3.40 -5.64
CA LEU A 111 8.44 3.85 -4.42
C LEU A 111 8.18 5.34 -4.23
N THR A 112 7.85 5.74 -3.02
CA THR A 112 7.76 7.14 -2.60
C THR A 112 8.51 7.32 -1.29
N VAL A 113 9.46 8.25 -1.25
CA VAL A 113 10.26 8.53 -0.05
C VAL A 113 9.75 9.81 0.58
N THR A 114 9.29 9.73 1.83
CA THR A 114 8.73 10.88 2.56
C THR A 114 9.73 11.48 3.53
N GLN A 115 10.66 10.68 4.06
CA GLN A 115 11.71 11.15 4.95
C GLN A 115 13.03 10.39 4.75
N GLY A 116 14.14 11.13 4.78
CA GLY A 116 15.49 10.58 4.67
C GLY A 116 15.81 10.12 3.25
N THR A 117 16.57 9.03 3.14
CA THR A 117 17.09 8.54 1.87
C THR A 117 17.20 7.02 1.85
N VAL A 118 16.72 6.41 0.77
CA VAL A 118 16.85 4.97 0.52
C VAL A 118 17.80 4.70 -0.64
N THR A 119 18.41 3.52 -0.62
CA THR A 119 19.20 3.00 -1.73
C THR A 119 18.43 1.87 -2.40
N VAL A 120 18.22 1.96 -3.71
CA VAL A 120 17.49 0.96 -4.50
C VAL A 120 18.47 0.19 -5.38
N HIS A 121 18.36 -1.13 -5.30
CA HIS A 121 19.03 -2.06 -6.20
C HIS A 121 17.96 -2.77 -7.04
N SER A 122 18.09 -2.77 -8.37
CA SER A 122 17.21 -3.53 -9.28
C SER A 122 18.06 -4.40 -10.20
N GLY A 123 18.03 -5.72 -10.01
CA GLY A 123 18.88 -6.65 -10.76
C GLY A 123 20.38 -6.35 -10.60
N ASN A 124 21.10 -6.25 -11.72
CA ASN A 124 22.55 -6.00 -11.76
C ASN A 124 22.91 -4.51 -11.99
N ASP A 125 21.92 -3.63 -11.94
CA ASP A 125 22.15 -2.21 -12.19
C ASP A 125 22.84 -1.53 -11.00
N LEU A 126 23.46 -0.39 -11.28
CA LEU A 126 24.05 0.45 -10.24
C LEU A 126 22.99 0.88 -9.23
N ALA A 127 23.38 0.86 -7.96
CA ALA A 127 22.55 1.31 -6.86
C ALA A 127 22.13 2.77 -7.06
N GLN A 128 20.84 3.06 -6.93
CA GLN A 128 20.31 4.41 -7.05
C GLN A 128 19.84 4.94 -5.70
N GLN A 129 20.28 6.15 -5.37
CA GLN A 129 19.90 6.81 -4.14
C GLN A 129 18.68 7.71 -4.37
N ILE A 130 17.64 7.54 -3.57
CA ILE A 130 16.38 8.29 -3.69
C ILE A 130 16.10 8.95 -2.35
N SER A 131 16.04 10.28 -2.37
CA SER A 131 15.81 11.11 -1.18
C SER A 131 14.34 11.50 -1.04
N ALA A 132 13.98 11.96 0.16
CA ALA A 132 12.67 12.54 0.45
C ALA A 132 12.28 13.61 -0.58
N GLY A 133 10.98 13.72 -0.88
CA GLY A 133 10.51 14.58 -1.97
C GLY A 133 10.62 13.94 -3.36
N SER A 134 10.93 12.64 -3.43
CA SER A 134 11.08 11.91 -4.69
C SER A 134 10.43 10.54 -4.61
N GLY A 135 10.17 9.98 -5.78
CA GLY A 135 9.76 8.60 -5.95
C GLY A 135 10.53 7.94 -7.09
N ALA A 136 10.27 6.66 -7.26
CA ALA A 136 10.72 5.92 -8.43
C ALA A 136 9.68 4.91 -8.87
N VAL A 137 9.65 4.68 -10.18
CA VAL A 137 9.02 3.50 -10.76
C VAL A 137 10.14 2.52 -11.08
N ILE A 138 10.06 1.34 -10.48
CA ILE A 138 11.05 0.28 -10.63
C ILE A 138 10.44 -0.84 -11.46
N GLN A 139 11.12 -1.17 -12.55
CA GLN A 139 10.84 -2.30 -13.42
C GLN A 139 12.08 -3.21 -13.45
N PRO A 140 11.99 -4.44 -13.99
CA PRO A 140 13.16 -5.28 -14.16
C PRO A 140 14.25 -4.54 -14.96
N ARG A 141 15.41 -4.29 -14.35
CA ARG A 141 16.56 -3.59 -14.96
C ARG A 141 16.29 -2.14 -15.37
N SER A 142 15.33 -1.48 -14.74
CA SER A 142 15.06 -0.07 -14.95
C SER A 142 14.54 0.59 -13.68
N VAL A 143 15.11 1.75 -13.37
CA VAL A 143 14.65 2.61 -12.28
C VAL A 143 14.48 4.01 -12.85
N SER A 144 13.24 4.48 -12.88
CA SER A 144 12.90 5.83 -13.35
C SER A 144 12.56 6.70 -12.16
N LEU A 145 13.43 7.67 -11.85
CA LEU A 145 13.20 8.63 -10.77
C LEU A 145 12.19 9.68 -11.20
N THR A 146 11.39 10.13 -10.25
CA THR A 146 10.45 11.24 -10.44
C THR A 146 10.48 12.11 -9.21
N HIS A 147 10.64 13.42 -9.40
CA HIS A 147 10.45 14.36 -8.32
C HIS A 147 8.97 14.43 -7.98
N LEU A 148 8.64 14.32 -6.69
CA LEU A 148 7.27 14.36 -6.20
C LEU A 148 7.10 15.63 -5.37
N ASP A 149 6.21 16.51 -5.81
CA ASP A 149 5.81 17.62 -4.96
C ASP A 149 5.02 17.11 -3.73
N SER A 150 4.76 18.01 -2.78
CA SER A 150 4.07 17.67 -1.54
C SER A 150 2.65 17.13 -1.78
N ARG A 151 1.97 17.54 -2.85
CA ARG A 151 0.62 17.07 -3.19
C ARG A 151 0.67 15.60 -3.60
N PHE A 152 1.56 15.24 -4.53
CA PHE A 152 1.73 13.84 -4.94
C PHE A 152 2.15 12.92 -3.79
N ILE A 153 2.97 13.43 -2.86
CA ILE A 153 3.33 12.67 -1.65
C ILE A 153 2.11 12.47 -0.75
N GLY A 154 1.32 13.52 -0.52
CA GLY A 154 0.05 13.45 0.22
C GLY A 154 -0.89 12.40 -0.37
N GLN A 155 -1.15 12.46 -1.67
CA GLN A 155 -1.98 11.49 -2.38
C GLN A 155 -1.51 10.04 -2.21
N ARG A 156 -0.21 9.78 -2.35
CA ARG A 156 0.36 8.43 -2.25
C ARG A 156 0.42 7.88 -0.83
N THR A 157 0.25 8.72 0.19
CA THR A 157 0.36 8.31 1.61
C THR A 157 -0.91 8.52 2.43
N ALA A 158 -1.93 9.20 1.87
CA ALA A 158 -3.22 9.48 2.50
C ALA A 158 -3.93 8.23 3.02
N TRP A 159 -3.67 7.06 2.43
CA TRP A 159 -4.28 5.81 2.87
C TRP A 159 -3.90 5.43 4.30
N ARG A 160 -2.73 5.89 4.80
CA ARG A 160 -2.31 5.70 6.20
C ARG A 160 -3.29 6.34 7.18
N GLU A 161 -3.99 7.39 6.74
CA GLU A 161 -5.01 8.10 7.51
C GLU A 161 -6.43 7.63 7.14
N GLN A 162 -6.54 6.48 6.48
CA GLN A 162 -7.80 5.94 5.95
C GLN A 162 -8.48 6.84 4.90
N MET A 163 -7.70 7.62 4.15
CA MET A 163 -8.21 8.54 3.14
C MET A 163 -7.71 8.21 1.73
N VAL A 164 -8.52 8.54 0.73
CA VAL A 164 -8.12 8.72 -0.67
C VAL A 164 -8.12 10.21 -0.94
N GLU A 165 -7.01 10.73 -1.45
CA GLU A 165 -6.89 12.12 -1.85
C GLU A 165 -6.76 12.18 -3.37
N LEU A 166 -7.64 12.97 -3.98
CA LEU A 166 -7.73 13.18 -5.41
C LEU A 166 -7.52 14.67 -5.70
N ASP A 167 -6.66 14.98 -6.64
CA ASP A 167 -6.35 16.32 -7.13
C ASP A 167 -6.50 16.39 -8.65
N GLY A 168 -7.70 16.05 -9.12
CA GLY A 168 -8.06 16.12 -10.52
C GLY A 168 -7.76 14.85 -11.31
N GLU A 169 -7.63 13.69 -10.65
CA GLU A 169 -7.59 12.38 -11.30
C GLU A 169 -8.85 12.14 -12.14
N THR A 170 -8.70 11.31 -13.16
CA THR A 170 -9.84 10.86 -13.95
C THR A 170 -10.74 9.93 -13.12
N ILE A 171 -12.02 9.81 -13.47
CA ILE A 171 -12.93 8.87 -12.80
C ILE A 171 -12.42 7.43 -12.92
N GLU A 172 -11.76 7.09 -14.01
CA GLU A 172 -11.08 5.79 -14.13
C GLU A 172 -10.00 5.58 -13.07
N GLN A 173 -9.14 6.57 -12.87
CA GLN A 173 -8.10 6.53 -11.84
C GLN A 173 -8.71 6.49 -10.44
N ALA A 174 -9.69 7.34 -10.16
CA ALA A 174 -10.38 7.39 -8.88
C ALA A 174 -11.10 6.06 -8.57
N ALA A 175 -11.91 5.55 -9.50
CA ALA A 175 -12.61 4.27 -9.34
C ALA A 175 -11.62 3.11 -9.14
N SER A 176 -10.49 3.10 -9.86
CA SER A 176 -9.43 2.12 -9.68
C SER A 176 -8.84 2.17 -8.27
N GLU A 177 -8.58 3.37 -7.72
CA GLU A 177 -8.09 3.51 -6.35
C GLU A 177 -9.13 3.07 -5.30
N PHE A 178 -10.41 3.45 -5.45
CA PHE A 178 -11.48 3.00 -4.54
C PHE A 178 -11.70 1.48 -4.59
N ASN A 179 -11.60 0.87 -5.78
CA ASN A 179 -11.80 -0.57 -5.96
C ASN A 179 -10.79 -1.42 -5.20
N ARG A 180 -9.64 -0.86 -4.81
CA ARG A 180 -8.68 -1.56 -3.93
C ARG A 180 -9.23 -1.89 -2.56
N TYR A 181 -10.26 -1.17 -2.13
CA TYR A 181 -10.83 -1.26 -0.80
C TYR A 181 -12.22 -1.90 -0.80
N ARG A 182 -12.78 -2.19 -1.99
CA ARG A 182 -14.13 -2.73 -2.14
C ARG A 182 -14.08 -4.17 -2.64
N ALA A 183 -14.84 -5.04 -1.99
CA ALA A 183 -15.06 -6.40 -2.50
C ALA A 183 -15.94 -6.39 -3.76
N ALA A 184 -16.93 -5.49 -3.82
CA ALA A 184 -17.78 -5.30 -4.99
C ALA A 184 -17.37 -4.01 -5.72
N PRO A 185 -17.05 -4.05 -7.02
CA PRO A 185 -16.36 -2.96 -7.70
C PRO A 185 -17.26 -1.79 -8.10
N ILE A 186 -16.64 -0.63 -8.32
CA ILE A 186 -17.15 0.48 -9.11
C ILE A 186 -16.72 0.20 -10.56
N LEU A 187 -17.69 0.08 -11.45
CA LEU A 187 -17.55 -0.19 -12.87
C LEU A 187 -17.91 1.07 -13.65
N ILE A 188 -17.22 1.29 -14.77
CA ILE A 188 -17.51 2.40 -15.69
C ILE A 188 -18.25 1.80 -16.88
N GLY A 189 -19.52 2.16 -17.02
CA GLY A 189 -20.38 1.65 -18.10
C GLY A 189 -20.37 2.51 -19.35
N ASP A 190 -19.82 3.73 -19.27
CA ASP A 190 -19.73 4.68 -20.37
C ASP A 190 -18.34 5.33 -20.42
N THR A 191 -17.66 5.24 -21.56
CA THR A 191 -16.32 5.83 -21.78
C THR A 191 -16.31 7.35 -21.59
N ARG A 192 -17.43 8.05 -21.76
CA ARG A 192 -17.53 9.50 -21.50
C ARG A 192 -17.29 9.82 -20.03
N VAL A 193 -17.63 8.91 -19.13
CA VAL A 193 -17.39 9.07 -17.69
C VAL A 193 -15.92 8.93 -17.35
N SER A 194 -15.19 8.04 -18.04
CA SER A 194 -13.82 7.66 -17.64
C SER A 194 -12.85 8.83 -17.59
N SER A 195 -12.99 9.80 -18.51
CA SER A 195 -12.11 10.97 -18.64
C SER A 195 -12.53 12.18 -17.81
N LEU A 196 -13.73 12.16 -17.21
CA LEU A 196 -14.15 13.22 -16.29
C LEU A 196 -13.17 13.27 -15.12
N ARG A 197 -12.98 14.45 -14.54
CA ARG A 197 -12.02 14.65 -13.45
C ARG A 197 -12.73 14.99 -12.16
N ILE A 198 -12.21 14.47 -11.07
CA ILE A 198 -12.71 14.73 -9.72
C ILE A 198 -11.53 15.06 -8.81
N GLY A 199 -11.74 16.03 -7.93
CA GLY A 199 -10.85 16.32 -6.82
C GLY A 199 -11.60 16.17 -5.51
N GLY A 200 -10.86 16.07 -4.41
CA GLY A 200 -11.42 15.97 -3.09
C GLY A 200 -10.72 14.90 -2.25
N ARG A 201 -11.10 14.86 -0.98
CA ARG A 201 -10.52 13.93 -0.02
C ARG A 201 -11.65 13.12 0.61
N PHE A 202 -11.57 11.82 0.49
CA PHE A 202 -12.66 10.90 0.80
C PHE A 202 -12.18 9.79 1.72
N ARG A 203 -13.04 9.31 2.61
CA ARG A 203 -12.69 8.15 3.45
C ARG A 203 -12.67 6.88 2.61
N ILE A 204 -11.66 6.06 2.81
CA ILE A 204 -11.54 4.73 2.20
C ILE A 204 -12.74 3.84 2.54
N THR A 205 -13.27 3.99 3.75
CA THR A 205 -14.38 3.18 4.28
C THR A 205 -15.75 3.66 3.79
N ASP A 206 -15.86 4.85 3.20
CA ASP A 206 -17.13 5.44 2.78
C ASP A 206 -17.14 5.75 1.28
N SER A 207 -17.40 4.70 0.50
CA SER A 207 -17.62 4.87 -0.94
C SER A 207 -18.91 5.64 -1.26
N LYS A 208 -19.84 5.83 -0.31
CA LYS A 208 -21.09 6.56 -0.59
C LYS A 208 -20.81 8.06 -0.72
N GLU A 209 -19.97 8.62 0.16
CA GLU A 209 -19.56 10.02 0.08
C GLU A 209 -18.93 10.33 -1.28
N PHE A 210 -18.02 9.48 -1.75
CA PHE A 210 -17.44 9.59 -3.08
C PHE A 210 -18.49 9.53 -4.20
N LEU A 211 -19.35 8.50 -4.20
CA LEU A 211 -20.38 8.33 -5.23
C LEU A 211 -21.41 9.46 -5.24
N SER A 212 -21.75 10.02 -4.08
CA SER A 212 -22.60 11.21 -3.96
C SER A 212 -21.91 12.44 -4.54
N ALA A 213 -20.63 12.65 -4.25
CA ALA A 213 -19.87 13.76 -4.82
C ALA A 213 -19.79 13.68 -6.35
N LEU A 214 -19.65 12.47 -6.92
CA LEU A 214 -19.69 12.28 -8.38
C LEU A 214 -21.00 12.76 -8.99
N GLN A 215 -22.15 12.35 -8.42
CA GLN A 215 -23.47 12.73 -8.95
C GLN A 215 -23.77 14.22 -8.78
N LEU A 216 -23.26 14.86 -7.72
CA LEU A 216 -23.48 16.28 -7.46
C LEU A 216 -22.64 17.21 -8.34
N SER A 217 -21.45 16.77 -8.75
CA SER A 217 -20.47 17.63 -9.44
C SER A 217 -20.28 17.32 -10.92
N LEU A 218 -20.74 16.15 -11.38
CA LEU A 218 -20.50 15.65 -12.73
C LEU A 218 -21.78 15.07 -13.33
N PRO A 219 -21.90 15.02 -14.68
CA PRO A 219 -23.01 14.39 -15.39
C PRO A 219 -22.89 12.85 -15.31
N ILE A 220 -22.96 12.31 -14.10
CA ILE A 220 -22.82 10.88 -13.81
C ILE A 220 -24.05 10.40 -13.06
N ARG A 221 -24.65 9.32 -13.55
CA ARG A 221 -25.65 8.54 -12.82
C ARG A 221 -25.00 7.31 -12.20
N VAL A 222 -25.32 7.06 -10.94
CA VAL A 222 -24.85 5.88 -10.19
C VAL A 222 -25.96 4.82 -10.16
N VAL A 223 -25.67 3.63 -10.68
CA VAL A 223 -26.60 2.49 -10.68
C VAL A 223 -26.03 1.38 -9.81
N ALA A 224 -26.71 1.04 -8.72
CA ALA A 224 -26.31 -0.05 -7.84
C ALA A 224 -26.66 -1.42 -8.45
N GLY A 225 -25.69 -2.33 -8.44
CA GLY A 225 -25.89 -3.75 -8.73
C GLY A 225 -26.40 -4.51 -7.51
N GLN A 226 -27.01 -5.69 -7.75
CA GLN A 226 -27.56 -6.52 -6.68
C GLN A 226 -26.46 -7.17 -5.80
N ASP A 227 -25.24 -7.27 -6.31
CA ASP A 227 -24.05 -7.80 -5.65
C ASP A 227 -23.25 -6.73 -4.88
N GLY A 228 -23.76 -5.50 -4.80
CA GLY A 228 -23.07 -4.35 -4.21
C GLY A 228 -22.07 -3.66 -5.15
N SER A 229 -21.94 -4.14 -6.39
CA SER A 229 -21.22 -3.42 -7.43
C SER A 229 -21.96 -2.12 -7.75
N VAL A 230 -21.26 -1.19 -8.36
CA VAL A 230 -21.82 0.11 -8.75
C VAL A 230 -21.40 0.38 -10.19
N MET A 231 -22.34 0.73 -11.05
CA MET A 231 -22.06 1.14 -12.43
C MET A 231 -22.20 2.66 -12.55
N LEU A 232 -21.17 3.32 -13.09
CA LEU A 232 -21.18 4.73 -13.43
C LEU A 232 -21.58 4.90 -14.90
N LEU A 233 -22.64 5.66 -15.15
CA LEU A 233 -23.15 5.96 -16.48
C LEU A 233 -23.14 7.47 -16.71
N TYR A 234 -22.93 7.92 -17.95
CA TYR A 234 -23.06 9.33 -18.28
C TYR A 234 -24.53 9.74 -18.26
N GLN A 235 -24.81 10.95 -17.80
CA GLN A 235 -26.16 11.52 -17.73
C GLN A 235 -26.26 12.75 -18.64
N ASP A 236 -26.98 12.60 -19.76
CA ASP A 236 -27.11 13.65 -20.78
C ASP A 236 -27.98 14.84 -20.33
N GLU A 237 -28.91 14.65 -19.38
CA GLU A 237 -29.74 15.71 -18.79
C GLU A 237 -29.87 15.55 -17.27
N PRO A 238 -29.75 16.62 -16.46
CA PRO A 238 -30.08 16.55 -15.03
C PRO A 238 -31.53 16.12 -14.86
N GLU A 239 -31.78 15.20 -13.91
CA GLU A 239 -33.14 14.74 -13.60
C GLU A 239 -34.00 15.98 -13.31
N PRO A 240 -35.17 16.16 -13.97
CA PRO A 240 -36.03 17.29 -13.66
C PRO A 240 -36.35 17.22 -12.17
N ALA A 241 -36.04 18.31 -11.45
CA ALA A 241 -36.34 18.42 -10.02
C ALA A 241 -37.79 18.00 -9.82
N ASP A 242 -37.99 16.92 -9.06
CA ASP A 242 -39.31 16.41 -8.72
C ASP A 242 -40.07 17.56 -8.06
N ASN A 243 -41.00 18.14 -8.82
CA ASN A 243 -41.79 19.29 -8.40
C ASN A 243 -42.89 18.76 -7.49
N ALA A 244 -42.47 18.23 -6.34
CA ALA A 244 -43.33 17.86 -5.22
C ALA A 244 -43.78 19.13 -4.50
N ALA A 245 -44.62 19.91 -5.19
CA ALA A 245 -45.53 20.87 -4.61
C ALA A 245 -46.81 20.83 -5.46
N GLY A 246 -47.45 19.65 -5.45
CA GLY A 246 -48.87 19.54 -5.75
C GLY A 246 -49.65 20.24 -4.64
N GLU A 247 -50.38 21.26 -5.10
CA GLU A 247 -51.66 21.82 -4.62
C GLU A 247 -52.27 21.29 -3.31
#